data_AF-A0A2E3UW22-F1
#
_entry.id   AF-A0A2E3UW22-F1
#
_cell.length_a   1.000
_cell.length_b   1.000
_cell.length_c   1.000
_cell.angle_alpha   90.00
_cell.angle_beta   90.00
_cell.angle_gamma   90.00
#
_symmetry.space_group_name_H-M   'P 1'
#
loop_
_entity.id
_entity.type
_entity.pdbx_description
1 polymer ?
#
loop_
_entity_poly.entity_id
_entity_poly.type
_entity_poly.pdbx_seq_one_letter_code
_entity_poly.pdbx_strand_id
1 'polypeptide(L)'
;MILIKKCVNKFYIVYNLNKKNLFLLTLVLFFAAEKRLESQNSQIDSIIKDEKTKSKRLNTQKKEQENQNSPEEINTENLSDIINIERVKNFHLKYNYSSEAKPDPFKPPTSKEGKKSIKIQITSSLQKFDIEELKLVGIWNIGKNKNKALVMTPDEEGVICKVNDPIGKKGAVIHEITDNKISIRKFKLTKEGSRIYSDEYLILGGKEEEKNKDDIIVITPE
;
A
#
# COMPACT_ATOMS: atom_id res chain seq x y z
N MET A 1 -25.35 -20.85 1.91
CA MET A 1 -24.22 -20.95 2.86
C MET A 1 -24.04 -22.42 3.25
N ILE A 2 -23.53 -23.23 2.32
CA ILE A 2 -23.45 -24.69 2.44
C ILE A 2 -22.11 -25.12 1.82
N LEU A 3 -21.41 -26.05 2.50
CA LEU A 3 -20.17 -26.75 2.11
C LEU A 3 -18.84 -25.98 2.25
N ILE A 4 -18.19 -26.11 3.40
CA ILE A 4 -16.80 -26.61 3.58
C ILE A 4 -16.69 -27.02 5.07
N LYS A 5 -17.05 -28.27 5.41
CA LYS A 5 -16.84 -28.83 6.76
C LYS A 5 -16.58 -30.35 6.78
N LYS A 6 -15.96 -30.87 5.71
CA LYS A 6 -15.54 -32.28 5.64
C LYS A 6 -14.18 -32.34 4.96
N CYS A 7 -13.10 -32.37 5.73
CA CYS A 7 -11.81 -32.97 5.34
C CYS A 7 -10.77 -32.88 6.48
N VAL A 8 -11.15 -33.21 7.72
CA VAL A 8 -10.14 -33.46 8.78
C VAL A 8 -10.64 -34.59 9.67
N ASN A 9 -10.79 -35.79 9.12
CA ASN A 9 -10.89 -37.01 9.93
C ASN A 9 -10.74 -38.25 9.06
N LYS A 10 -9.49 -38.64 8.80
CA LYS A 10 -9.06 -40.03 8.62
C LYS A 10 -7.53 -40.05 8.48
N PHE A 11 -6.93 -41.12 9.01
CA PHE A 11 -5.48 -41.40 9.12
C PHE A 11 -4.81 -41.06 10.45
N TYR A 12 -5.38 -41.56 11.55
CA TYR A 12 -4.55 -42.19 12.59
C TYR A 12 -4.46 -43.68 12.26
N ILE A 13 -3.43 -44.09 11.53
CA ILE A 13 -3.03 -45.50 11.49
C ILE A 13 -1.93 -45.64 12.54
N VAL A 14 -2.29 -46.26 13.66
CA VAL A 14 -1.34 -46.67 14.70
C VAL A 14 -0.60 -47.89 14.16
N TYR A 15 0.56 -47.67 13.58
CA TYR A 15 1.42 -48.75 13.14
C TYR A 15 2.31 -49.21 14.31
N ASN A 16 2.05 -50.41 14.83
CA ASN A 16 3.00 -51.12 15.70
C ASN A 16 4.10 -51.74 14.81
N LEU A 17 5.01 -50.91 14.30
CA LEU A 17 6.07 -51.33 13.38
C LEU A 17 7.31 -51.76 14.16
N ASN A 18 7.66 -53.03 14.00
CA ASN A 18 8.96 -53.59 14.39
C ASN A 18 10.09 -52.73 13.78
N LYS A 19 11.18 -52.45 14.54
CA LYS A 19 12.23 -51.47 14.19
C LYS A 19 12.78 -51.59 12.76
N LYS A 20 12.79 -52.81 12.19
CA LYS A 20 13.21 -53.08 10.81
C LYS A 20 12.28 -52.47 9.75
N ASN A 21 10.97 -52.44 10.00
CA ASN A 21 10.02 -51.84 9.05
C ASN A 21 9.96 -50.31 9.15
N LEU A 22 10.33 -49.72 10.30
CA LEU A 22 10.43 -48.27 10.45
C LEU A 22 11.52 -47.70 9.53
N PHE A 23 12.65 -48.41 9.38
CA PHE A 23 13.75 -47.99 8.50
C PHE A 23 13.36 -48.00 7.02
N LEU A 24 12.64 -49.04 6.58
CA LEU A 24 12.14 -49.12 5.21
C LEU A 24 11.11 -48.01 4.90
N LEU A 25 10.24 -47.69 5.85
CA LEU A 25 9.27 -46.60 5.70
C LEU A 25 9.97 -45.24 5.56
N THR A 26 11.00 -44.98 6.38
CA THR A 26 11.78 -43.74 6.29
C THR A 26 12.53 -43.62 4.96
N LEU A 27 13.05 -44.72 4.43
CA LEU A 27 13.74 -44.74 3.14
C LEU A 27 12.78 -44.44 1.98
N VAL A 28 11.59 -45.05 1.98
CA VAL A 28 10.56 -44.81 0.97
C VAL A 28 10.06 -43.37 1.02
N LEU A 29 9.87 -42.80 2.22
CA LEU A 29 9.48 -41.40 2.39
C LEU A 29 10.58 -40.44 1.91
N PHE A 30 11.85 -40.77 2.11
CA PHE A 30 12.98 -39.98 1.63
C PHE A 30 13.04 -39.94 0.10
N PHE A 31 12.96 -41.10 -0.57
CA PHE A 31 12.92 -41.18 -2.04
C PHE A 31 11.69 -40.49 -2.64
N ALA A 32 10.54 -40.56 -1.97
CA ALA A 32 9.33 -39.87 -2.41
C ALA A 32 9.45 -38.33 -2.28
N ALA A 33 10.15 -37.84 -1.26
CA ALA A 33 10.40 -36.41 -1.08
C ALA A 33 11.37 -35.86 -2.13
N GLU A 34 12.41 -36.62 -2.47
CA GLU A 34 13.43 -36.24 -3.47
C GLU A 34 12.82 -36.07 -4.87
N LYS A 35 12.00 -37.04 -5.32
CA LYS A 35 11.26 -36.92 -6.59
C LYS A 35 10.31 -35.73 -6.65
N ARG A 36 9.74 -35.33 -5.50
CA ARG A 36 8.84 -34.17 -5.44
C ARG A 36 9.60 -32.86 -5.56
N LEU A 37 10.84 -32.80 -5.08
CA LEU A 37 11.71 -31.62 -5.19
C LEU A 37 12.14 -31.37 -6.65
N GLU A 38 12.50 -32.42 -7.39
CA GLU A 38 12.83 -32.35 -8.83
C GLU A 38 11.65 -31.84 -9.68
N SER A 39 10.44 -32.29 -9.34
CA SER A 39 9.22 -31.82 -10.01
C SER A 39 8.92 -30.34 -9.77
N GLN A 40 9.29 -29.77 -8.61
CA GLN A 40 9.08 -28.34 -8.36
C GLN A 40 10.14 -27.46 -9.01
N ASN A 41 11.39 -27.91 -9.04
CA ASN A 41 12.47 -27.17 -9.68
C ASN A 41 12.25 -27.02 -11.21
N SER A 42 11.74 -28.06 -11.88
CA SER A 42 11.42 -27.97 -13.32
C SER A 42 10.28 -26.97 -13.63
N GLN A 43 9.30 -26.81 -12.74
CA GLN A 43 8.25 -25.79 -12.89
C GLN A 43 8.81 -24.38 -12.72
N ILE A 44 9.71 -24.16 -11.76
CA ILE A 44 10.35 -22.86 -11.52
C ILE A 44 11.17 -22.41 -12.74
N ASP A 45 11.90 -23.33 -13.38
CA ASP A 45 12.70 -23.02 -14.57
C ASP A 45 11.87 -22.60 -15.78
N SER A 46 10.65 -23.14 -15.93
CA SER A 46 9.71 -22.72 -16.99
C SER A 46 9.19 -21.29 -16.76
N ILE A 47 8.86 -20.94 -15.52
CA ILE A 47 8.37 -19.60 -15.15
C ILE A 47 9.46 -18.54 -15.38
N ILE A 48 10.71 -18.83 -15.02
CA ILE A 48 11.83 -17.89 -15.22
C ILE A 48 12.11 -17.65 -16.71
N LYS A 49 11.91 -18.64 -17.58
CA LYS A 49 12.05 -18.47 -19.05
C LYS A 49 10.95 -17.59 -19.63
N ASP A 50 9.72 -17.68 -19.10
CA ASP A 50 8.59 -16.88 -19.56
C ASP A 50 8.66 -15.41 -19.10
N GLU A 51 9.24 -15.13 -17.92
CA GLU A 51 9.46 -13.74 -17.46
C GLU A 51 10.57 -13.02 -18.24
N LYS A 52 11.63 -13.75 -18.63
CA LYS A 52 12.72 -13.19 -19.46
C LYS A 52 12.26 -12.84 -20.87
N THR A 53 11.33 -13.60 -21.45
CA THR A 53 10.76 -13.32 -22.78
C THR A 53 9.76 -12.16 -22.77
N LYS A 54 8.96 -12.01 -21.71
CA LYS A 54 8.05 -10.85 -21.53
C LYS A 54 8.82 -9.54 -21.33
N SER A 55 9.89 -9.55 -20.54
CA SER A 55 10.73 -8.36 -20.30
C SER A 55 11.44 -7.88 -21.58
N LYS A 56 11.80 -8.81 -22.47
CA LYS A 56 12.41 -8.48 -23.78
C LYS A 56 11.40 -7.88 -24.76
N ARG A 57 10.12 -8.28 -24.71
CA ARG A 57 9.04 -7.69 -25.53
C ARG A 57 8.62 -6.29 -25.08
N LEU A 58 8.69 -5.99 -23.79
CA LEU A 58 8.32 -4.68 -23.23
C LEU A 58 9.36 -3.59 -23.55
N ASN A 59 10.64 -3.96 -23.68
CA ASN A 59 11.71 -3.02 -24.04
C ASN A 59 11.75 -2.68 -25.54
N THR A 60 11.22 -3.54 -26.42
CA THR A 60 11.11 -3.22 -27.85
C THR A 60 9.99 -2.22 -28.13
N GLN A 61 8.89 -2.27 -27.38
CA GLN A 61 7.77 -1.33 -27.55
C GLN A 61 8.06 0.08 -26.99
N LYS A 62 8.99 0.23 -26.04
CA LYS A 62 9.40 1.55 -25.54
C LYS A 62 10.37 2.29 -26.47
N LYS A 63 11.05 1.60 -27.39
CA LYS A 63 12.02 2.22 -28.30
C LYS A 63 11.39 2.79 -29.59
N GLU A 64 10.13 2.46 -29.88
CA GLU A 64 9.41 2.97 -31.05
C GLU A 64 8.57 4.22 -30.73
N GLN A 65 8.29 4.52 -29.46
CA GLN A 65 7.47 5.68 -29.05
C GLN A 65 8.28 6.94 -28.69
N GLU A 66 9.60 6.88 -28.72
CA GLU A 66 10.47 8.03 -28.37
C GLU A 66 11.00 8.79 -29.62
N ASN A 67 10.59 8.39 -30.83
CA ASN A 67 11.12 8.95 -32.08
C ASN A 67 10.13 9.85 -32.86
N GLN A 68 9.10 10.40 -32.19
CA GLN A 68 8.11 11.31 -32.82
C GLN A 68 7.94 12.66 -32.12
N ASN A 69 8.76 13.01 -31.12
CA ASN A 69 8.73 14.33 -30.51
C ASN A 69 10.15 14.89 -30.38
N SER A 70 10.78 15.20 -31.51
CA SER A 70 11.89 16.15 -31.55
C SER A 70 11.32 17.51 -31.99
N PRO A 71 11.63 18.62 -31.30
CA PRO A 71 11.21 19.95 -31.75
C PRO A 71 11.88 20.28 -33.08
N GLU A 72 11.08 20.66 -34.06
CA GLU A 72 11.55 21.27 -35.31
C GLU A 72 12.26 22.59 -34.98
N GLU A 73 13.54 22.68 -35.36
CA GLU A 73 14.29 23.94 -35.37
C GLU A 73 13.64 24.90 -36.38
N ILE A 74 13.04 25.97 -35.87
CA ILE A 74 12.52 27.07 -36.69
C ILE A 74 13.71 27.90 -37.17
N ASN A 75 14.01 27.80 -38.47
CA ASN A 75 14.97 28.65 -39.15
C ASN A 75 14.55 30.13 -39.08
N THR A 76 15.31 30.92 -38.32
CA THR A 76 15.16 32.36 -38.13
C THR A 76 15.73 33.17 -39.29
N GLU A 77 15.20 33.01 -40.51
CA GLU A 77 15.67 33.81 -41.66
C GLU A 77 14.56 34.48 -42.48
N ASN A 78 13.28 34.34 -42.15
CA ASN A 78 12.19 34.99 -42.90
C ASN A 78 11.14 35.68 -41.99
N LEU A 79 11.58 36.63 -41.17
CA LEU A 79 10.70 37.45 -40.32
C LEU A 79 10.80 38.96 -40.60
N SER A 80 11.44 39.38 -41.69
CA SER A 80 11.54 40.80 -42.06
C SER A 80 10.44 41.30 -43.01
N ASP A 81 9.70 40.42 -43.68
CA ASP A 81 8.97 40.84 -44.90
C ASP A 81 7.43 40.90 -44.76
N ILE A 82 6.84 40.72 -43.57
CA ILE A 82 5.37 40.82 -43.39
C ILE A 82 4.98 41.57 -42.11
N ILE A 83 5.65 42.69 -41.79
CA ILE A 83 5.05 43.70 -40.91
C ILE A 83 4.98 45.01 -41.69
N ASN A 84 3.88 45.16 -42.41
CA ASN A 84 3.48 46.40 -43.05
C ASN A 84 3.09 47.39 -41.93
N ILE A 85 4.04 48.23 -41.51
CA ILE A 85 3.97 49.11 -40.32
C ILE A 85 2.78 50.09 -40.37
N GLU A 86 2.19 50.35 -41.53
CA GLU A 86 1.02 51.21 -41.67
C GLU A 86 -0.28 50.61 -41.08
N ARG A 87 -0.40 49.27 -40.94
CA ARG A 87 -1.58 48.65 -40.32
C ARG A 87 -1.65 48.82 -38.80
N VAL A 88 -0.54 49.13 -38.14
CA VAL A 88 -0.47 49.23 -36.67
C VAL A 88 -0.97 50.61 -36.18
N LYS A 89 -1.06 51.61 -37.05
CA LYS A 89 -1.35 53.00 -36.64
C LYS A 89 -2.83 53.32 -36.40
N ASN A 90 -3.78 52.46 -36.82
CA ASN A 90 -5.21 52.78 -36.80
C ASN A 90 -6.11 51.79 -36.03
N PHE A 91 -5.56 50.93 -35.17
CA PHE A 91 -6.38 50.13 -34.26
C PHE A 91 -6.66 50.89 -32.95
N HIS A 92 -7.44 51.97 -33.05
CA HIS A 92 -8.25 52.42 -31.92
C HIS A 92 -9.39 51.40 -31.73
N LEU A 93 -9.04 50.18 -31.28
CA LEU A 93 -10.03 49.23 -30.79
C LEU A 93 -10.70 49.91 -29.60
N LYS A 94 -11.89 50.45 -29.82
CA LYS A 94 -12.71 51.07 -28.79
C LYS A 94 -12.92 50.02 -27.71
N TYR A 95 -12.21 50.16 -26.59
CA TYR A 95 -12.26 49.22 -25.49
C TYR A 95 -13.70 49.16 -24.98
N ASN A 96 -14.40 48.07 -25.28
CA ASN A 96 -15.77 47.87 -24.87
C ASN A 96 -15.78 46.93 -23.66
N TYR A 97 -16.15 47.47 -22.50
CA TYR A 97 -16.22 46.70 -21.27
C TYR A 97 -17.53 45.90 -21.24
N SER A 98 -17.46 44.61 -21.60
CA SER A 98 -18.57 43.68 -21.33
C SER A 98 -18.53 43.27 -19.85
N SER A 99 -19.48 43.79 -19.07
CA SER A 99 -19.63 43.55 -17.63
C SER A 99 -20.49 42.31 -17.32
N GLU A 100 -21.19 41.76 -18.29
CA GLU A 100 -22.29 40.79 -18.08
C GLU A 100 -21.83 39.40 -17.63
N ALA A 101 -20.57 39.03 -17.89
CA ALA A 101 -20.05 37.69 -17.57
C ALA A 101 -18.87 37.70 -16.58
N LYS A 102 -18.48 38.86 -16.05
CA LYS A 102 -17.35 38.95 -15.10
C LYS A 102 -17.86 38.80 -13.67
N PRO A 103 -17.22 37.95 -12.84
CA PRO A 103 -17.55 37.87 -11.42
C PRO A 103 -17.29 39.24 -10.78
N ASP A 104 -18.25 39.68 -9.96
CA ASP A 104 -18.17 40.94 -9.24
C ASP A 104 -16.94 40.96 -8.31
N PRO A 105 -15.96 41.85 -8.53
CA PRO A 105 -14.71 41.89 -7.77
C PRO A 105 -14.91 42.32 -6.31
N PHE A 106 -16.08 42.86 -5.96
CA PHE A 106 -16.42 43.27 -4.60
C PHE A 106 -17.33 42.28 -3.89
N LYS A 107 -17.78 41.23 -4.60
CA LYS A 107 -18.57 40.17 -3.97
C LYS A 107 -17.65 39.33 -3.09
N PRO A 108 -17.96 39.18 -1.79
CA PRO A 108 -17.15 38.33 -0.92
C PRO A 108 -17.11 36.91 -1.51
N PRO A 109 -15.96 36.22 -1.44
CA PRO A 109 -15.85 34.87 -1.96
C PRO A 109 -16.95 34.03 -1.32
N THR A 110 -17.86 33.48 -2.13
CA THR A 110 -18.92 32.60 -1.62
C THR A 110 -18.25 31.36 -1.06
N SER A 111 -18.03 31.33 0.26
CA SER A 111 -17.56 30.20 1.04
C SER A 111 -18.63 29.09 1.02
N LYS A 112 -18.85 28.50 -0.15
CA LYS A 112 -19.58 27.24 -0.34
C LYS A 112 -18.62 26.08 -0.59
N GLU A 113 -17.33 26.28 -0.37
CA GLU A 113 -16.43 25.18 -0.09
C GLU A 113 -16.66 24.75 1.36
N GLY A 114 -17.85 24.20 1.62
CA GLY A 114 -18.04 23.34 2.77
C GLY A 114 -16.94 22.29 2.67
N LYS A 115 -16.04 22.27 3.66
CA LYS A 115 -14.89 21.37 3.76
C LYS A 115 -15.28 20.04 3.13
N LYS A 116 -14.84 19.80 1.88
CA LYS A 116 -15.14 18.54 1.21
C LYS A 116 -14.45 17.51 2.07
N SER A 117 -15.22 16.82 2.91
CA SER A 117 -14.70 15.76 3.74
C SER A 117 -14.09 14.77 2.78
N ILE A 118 -12.77 14.73 2.71
CA ILE A 118 -12.04 13.80 1.85
C ILE A 118 -12.40 12.42 2.42
N LYS A 119 -13.38 11.76 1.80
CA LYS A 119 -13.82 10.44 2.21
C LYS A 119 -12.70 9.50 1.79
N ILE A 120 -11.90 9.08 2.78
CA ILE A 120 -10.82 8.12 2.56
C ILE A 120 -11.47 6.86 2.00
N GLN A 121 -11.04 6.44 0.80
CA GLN A 121 -11.51 5.19 0.22
C GLN A 121 -11.03 4.04 1.09
N ILE A 122 -11.96 3.21 1.56
CA ILE A 122 -11.67 2.05 2.38
C ILE A 122 -11.14 0.96 1.45
N THR A 123 -9.84 0.69 1.51
CA THR A 123 -9.16 -0.33 0.72
C THR A 123 -9.09 -1.66 1.48
N SER A 124 -8.97 -1.63 2.80
CA SER A 124 -8.79 -2.80 3.67
C SER A 124 -9.94 -2.94 4.69
N SER A 125 -10.36 -4.18 5.00
CA SER A 125 -11.35 -4.47 6.04
C SER A 125 -10.96 -3.88 7.40
N LEU A 126 -9.66 -3.82 7.70
CA LEU A 126 -9.15 -3.27 8.96
C LEU A 126 -9.32 -1.75 9.10
N GLN A 127 -9.57 -1.03 8.02
CA GLN A 127 -9.81 0.41 8.07
C GLN A 127 -11.22 0.76 8.55
N LYS A 128 -12.11 -0.23 8.68
CA LYS A 128 -13.49 -0.02 9.16
C LYS A 128 -13.57 0.15 10.68
N PHE A 129 -12.62 -0.39 11.41
CA PHE A 129 -12.63 -0.47 12.88
C PHE A 129 -11.64 0.51 13.51
N ASP A 130 -11.79 0.79 14.79
CA ASP A 130 -10.78 1.53 15.54
C ASP A 130 -9.67 0.59 16.02
N ILE A 131 -8.46 1.12 16.20
CA ILE A 131 -7.28 0.30 16.52
C ILE A 131 -7.40 -0.39 17.88
N GLU A 132 -8.15 0.21 18.81
CA GLU A 132 -8.42 -0.33 20.14
C GLU A 132 -9.32 -1.58 20.11
N GLU A 133 -10.14 -1.72 19.06
CA GLU A 133 -11.04 -2.86 18.87
C GLU A 133 -10.32 -4.05 18.22
N LEU A 134 -9.17 -3.80 17.60
CA LEU A 134 -8.39 -4.82 16.88
C LEU A 134 -7.53 -5.61 17.84
N LYS A 135 -7.51 -6.94 17.68
CA LYS A 135 -6.73 -7.84 18.53
C LYS A 135 -5.67 -8.57 17.72
N LEU A 136 -4.44 -8.55 18.20
CA LEU A 136 -3.36 -9.33 17.61
C LEU A 136 -3.44 -10.79 18.08
N VAL A 137 -3.70 -11.71 17.15
CA VAL A 137 -3.89 -13.14 17.44
C VAL A 137 -2.64 -13.96 17.17
N GLY A 138 -1.86 -13.60 16.17
CA GLY A 138 -0.66 -14.36 15.82
C GLY A 138 0.29 -13.59 14.92
N ILE A 139 1.56 -13.97 14.97
CA ILE A 139 2.61 -13.46 14.07
C ILE A 139 3.30 -14.66 13.43
N TRP A 140 3.49 -14.61 12.12
CA TRP A 140 4.03 -15.68 11.31
C TRP A 140 5.31 -15.20 10.64
N ASN A 141 6.42 -15.88 10.94
CA ASN A 141 7.72 -15.57 10.37
C ASN A 141 7.99 -16.48 9.17
N ILE A 142 7.95 -15.92 7.95
CA ILE A 142 8.12 -16.69 6.69
C ILE A 142 9.60 -16.72 6.26
N GLY A 143 10.45 -15.86 6.80
CA GLY A 143 11.88 -15.81 6.52
C GLY A 143 12.52 -14.54 7.07
N LYS A 144 13.78 -14.26 6.69
CA LYS A 144 14.51 -13.05 7.13
C LYS A 144 13.70 -11.79 6.75
N ASN A 145 13.19 -11.09 7.75
CA ASN A 145 12.44 -9.82 7.67
C ASN A 145 11.09 -9.87 6.93
N LYS A 146 10.47 -11.05 6.80
CA LYS A 146 9.12 -11.18 6.22
C LYS A 146 8.15 -11.72 7.26
N ASN A 147 7.79 -10.84 8.18
CA ASN A 147 6.82 -11.13 9.23
C ASN A 147 5.43 -10.75 8.72
N LYS A 148 4.46 -11.64 8.94
CA LYS A 148 3.05 -11.37 8.73
C LYS A 148 2.34 -11.43 10.06
N ALA A 149 1.33 -10.59 10.24
CA ALA A 149 0.50 -10.63 11.42
C ALA A 149 -0.92 -11.09 11.08
N LEU A 150 -1.55 -11.80 12.01
CA LEU A 150 -2.96 -12.13 11.99
C LEU A 150 -3.67 -11.23 13.01
N VAL A 151 -4.47 -10.30 12.50
CA VAL A 151 -5.25 -9.35 13.31
C VAL A 151 -6.72 -9.77 13.24
N MET A 152 -7.36 -9.89 14.39
CA MET A 152 -8.77 -10.19 14.53
C MET A 152 -9.57 -8.89 14.66
N THR A 153 -10.62 -8.76 13.84
CA THR A 153 -11.59 -7.67 13.93
C THR A 153 -12.60 -7.94 15.05
N PRO A 154 -13.35 -6.91 15.52
CA PRO A 154 -14.47 -7.14 16.44
C PRO A 154 -15.57 -8.05 15.86
N ASP A 155 -15.63 -8.18 14.53
CA ASP A 155 -16.53 -9.09 13.82
C ASP A 155 -16.01 -10.54 13.76
N GLU A 156 -14.95 -10.87 14.49
CA GLU A 156 -14.29 -12.19 14.51
C GLU A 156 -13.71 -12.62 13.15
N GLU A 157 -13.42 -11.66 12.26
CA GLU A 157 -12.72 -11.91 11.01
C GLU A 157 -11.19 -11.81 11.21
N GLY A 158 -10.48 -12.90 10.94
CA GLY A 158 -9.02 -12.93 10.96
C GLY A 158 -8.42 -12.42 9.65
N VAL A 159 -7.77 -11.26 9.67
CA VAL A 159 -7.12 -10.65 8.50
C VAL A 159 -5.60 -10.75 8.63
N ILE A 160 -4.94 -11.18 7.55
CA ILE A 160 -3.48 -11.27 7.49
C ILE A 160 -2.93 -9.95 6.94
N CYS A 161 -1.97 -9.36 7.66
CA CYS A 161 -1.37 -8.08 7.34
C CYS A 161 0.13 -8.15 7.18
N LYS A 162 0.65 -7.18 6.42
CA LYS A 162 2.07 -6.95 6.17
C LYS A 162 2.47 -5.56 6.66
N VAL A 163 3.77 -5.34 6.73
CA VAL A 163 4.32 -3.99 6.93
C VAL A 163 3.82 -3.07 5.81
N ASN A 164 3.46 -1.84 6.18
CA ASN A 164 2.85 -0.80 5.35
C ASN A 164 1.38 -1.01 4.95
N ASP A 165 0.69 -2.04 5.47
CA ASP A 165 -0.75 -2.14 5.26
C ASP A 165 -1.50 -1.08 6.10
N PRO A 166 -2.57 -0.47 5.54
CA PRO A 166 -3.36 0.51 6.26
C PRO A 166 -4.29 -0.17 7.28
N ILE A 167 -4.38 0.43 8.47
CA ILE A 167 -5.10 -0.10 9.63
C ILE A 167 -5.85 1.04 10.33
N GLY A 168 -7.08 0.76 10.78
CA GLY A 168 -7.89 1.70 11.52
C GLY A 168 -8.57 2.79 10.69
N LYS A 169 -9.65 3.38 11.24
CA LYS A 169 -10.44 4.47 10.61
C LYS A 169 -9.63 5.72 10.26
N LYS A 170 -8.59 6.03 11.05
CA LYS A 170 -7.80 7.28 10.94
C LYS A 170 -6.62 7.19 9.95
N GLY A 171 -6.61 6.18 9.08
CA GLY A 171 -5.56 6.00 8.09
C GLY A 171 -4.18 5.72 8.70
N ALA A 172 -4.15 5.03 9.84
CA ALA A 172 -2.88 4.59 10.41
C ALA A 172 -2.28 3.49 9.53
N VAL A 173 -0.97 3.26 9.69
CA VAL A 173 -0.23 2.31 8.87
C VAL A 173 0.63 1.45 9.77
N ILE A 174 0.73 0.16 9.46
CA ILE A 174 1.64 -0.75 10.17
C ILE A 174 3.09 -0.38 9.82
N HIS A 175 3.84 0.07 10.82
CA HIS A 175 5.24 0.47 10.63
C HIS A 175 6.19 -0.72 10.71
N GLU A 176 5.97 -1.61 11.68
CA GLU A 176 6.85 -2.75 11.94
C GLU A 176 6.07 -3.91 12.57
N ILE A 177 6.48 -5.14 12.25
CA ILE A 177 5.95 -6.37 12.84
C ILE A 177 7.11 -7.13 13.46
N THR A 178 7.17 -7.15 14.79
CA THR A 178 8.11 -7.94 15.59
C THR A 178 7.48 -9.27 15.98
N ASP A 179 8.19 -10.14 16.70
CA ASP A 179 7.69 -11.47 17.09
C ASP A 179 6.53 -11.42 18.09
N ASN A 180 6.44 -10.37 18.91
CA ASN A 180 5.45 -10.24 19.98
C ASN A 180 4.50 -9.05 19.80
N LYS A 181 4.84 -8.07 18.95
CA LYS A 181 4.04 -6.86 18.79
C LYS A 181 4.08 -6.27 17.38
N ILE A 182 3.04 -5.53 17.06
CA ILE A 182 2.95 -4.68 15.86
C ILE A 182 3.07 -3.22 16.29
N SER A 183 3.94 -2.47 15.63
CA SER A 183 4.02 -1.01 15.74
C SER A 183 3.13 -0.36 14.67
N ILE A 184 2.21 0.48 15.09
CA ILE A 184 1.25 1.19 14.26
C ILE A 184 1.55 2.69 14.34
N ARG A 185 1.82 3.30 13.19
CA ARG A 185 2.05 4.75 13.10
C ARG A 185 0.75 5.46 12.76
N LYS A 186 0.27 6.30 13.68
CA LYS A 186 -0.83 7.24 13.50
C LYS A 186 -0.27 8.60 13.11
N PHE A 187 -1.06 9.37 12.36
CA PHE A 187 -0.78 10.79 12.15
C PHE A 187 -1.98 11.63 12.60
N LYS A 188 -1.70 12.83 13.11
CA LYS A 188 -2.69 13.86 13.42
C LYS A 188 -2.30 15.14 12.69
N LEU A 189 -3.29 15.82 12.13
CA LEU A 189 -3.10 17.15 11.53
C LEU A 189 -3.22 18.21 12.63
N THR A 190 -2.21 19.05 12.72
CA THR A 190 -2.21 20.23 13.60
C THR A 190 -3.09 21.31 12.98
N LYS A 191 -3.51 22.31 13.77
CA LYS A 191 -4.22 23.50 13.25
C LYS A 191 -3.43 24.21 12.15
N GLU A 192 -2.10 24.11 12.19
CA GLU A 192 -1.15 24.64 11.21
C GLU A 192 -1.04 23.81 9.91
N GLY A 193 -1.66 22.62 9.86
CA GLY A 193 -1.55 21.70 8.73
C GLY A 193 -0.37 20.74 8.79
N SER A 194 0.56 20.91 9.74
CA SER A 194 1.69 20.00 9.99
C SER A 194 1.20 18.62 10.48
N ARG A 195 1.81 17.54 9.96
CA ARG A 195 1.53 16.16 10.38
C ARG A 195 2.39 15.78 11.58
N ILE A 196 1.75 15.46 12.70
CA ILE A 196 2.40 14.91 13.89
C ILE A 196 2.19 13.40 13.89
N TYR A 197 3.26 12.63 14.04
CA TYR A 197 3.20 11.17 14.11
C TYR A 197 3.18 10.68 15.56
N SER A 198 2.43 9.62 15.82
CA SER A 198 2.35 8.94 17.11
C SER A 198 2.33 7.45 16.86
N ASP A 199 3.21 6.71 17.54
CA ASP A 199 3.27 5.26 17.42
C ASP A 199 2.43 4.61 18.54
N GLU A 200 1.71 3.55 18.20
CA GLU A 200 0.94 2.71 19.12
C GLU A 200 1.26 1.24 18.87
N TYR A 201 1.08 0.41 19.89
CA TYR A 201 1.47 -0.99 19.84
C TYR A 201 0.28 -1.92 20.05
N LEU A 202 0.17 -2.95 19.20
CA LEU A 202 -0.68 -4.11 19.45
C LEU A 202 0.19 -5.27 19.89
N ILE A 203 -0.10 -5.82 21.06
CA ILE A 203 0.69 -6.89 21.68
C ILE A 203 -0.07 -8.21 21.54
N LEU A 204 0.67 -9.27 21.23
CA LEU A 204 0.14 -10.62 21.09
C LEU A 204 -0.46 -11.10 22.42
N GLY A 205 -1.69 -11.59 22.39
CA GLY A 205 -2.36 -12.13 23.61
C GLY A 205 -3.02 -11.08 24.51
N GLY A 206 -2.91 -9.78 24.18
CA GLY A 206 -3.70 -8.72 24.80
C GLY A 206 -3.39 -8.42 26.27
N LYS A 207 -2.51 -7.45 26.50
CA LYS A 207 -2.53 -6.32 27.47
C LYS A 207 -1.09 -5.90 27.78
N GLU A 208 -0.77 -4.64 27.50
CA GLU A 208 0.04 -3.83 28.43
C GLU A 208 -0.84 -2.65 28.85
N GLU A 209 -1.59 -2.84 29.93
CA GLU A 209 -1.84 -1.78 30.91
C GLU A 209 -0.50 -1.70 31.69
N GLU A 210 0.20 -0.58 31.86
CA GLU A 210 -0.26 0.78 32.13
C GLU A 210 0.67 1.81 31.48
N LYS A 211 0.07 2.88 30.96
CA LYS A 211 0.79 4.16 30.78
C LYS A 211 1.10 4.68 32.18
N ASN A 212 2.35 4.55 32.63
CA ASN A 212 2.87 5.45 33.68
C ASN A 212 2.68 6.88 33.18
N LYS A 213 1.68 7.56 33.75
CA LYS A 213 1.37 8.97 33.50
C LYS A 213 2.25 9.91 34.34
N ASP A 214 3.14 9.36 35.15
CA ASP A 214 3.97 10.10 36.07
C ASP A 214 5.39 10.10 35.54
N ASP A 215 5.68 11.03 34.61
CA ASP A 215 7.01 11.61 34.37
C ASP A 215 6.86 12.73 33.31
N ILE A 216 5.97 13.69 33.57
CA ILE A 216 6.11 15.01 32.96
C ILE A 216 7.19 15.73 33.78
N ILE A 217 8.46 15.53 33.43
CA ILE A 217 9.54 16.39 33.93
C ILE A 217 9.35 17.75 33.23
N VAL A 218 8.63 18.66 33.89
CA VAL A 218 8.62 20.07 33.53
C VAL A 218 9.99 20.62 33.92
N ILE A 219 10.90 20.69 32.94
CA ILE A 219 12.14 21.46 33.11
C ILE A 219 11.74 22.93 33.01
N THR A 220 11.49 23.58 34.15
CA THR A 220 11.48 25.04 34.23
C THR A 220 12.93 25.54 34.15
N PRO A 221 13.28 26.42 33.20
CA PRO A 221 14.55 27.12 33.26
C PRO A 221 14.51 28.13 34.43
N GLU A 222 15.52 28.09 35.30
CA GLU A 222 15.83 29.18 36.24
C GLU A 222 16.36 30.42 35.50
#